data_AF-A0A3B0WR85-F1
#
_entry.id   AF-A0A3B0WR85-F1
#
_cell.length_a   1.000
_cell.length_b   1.000
_cell.length_c   1.000
_cell.angle_alpha   90.00
_cell.angle_beta   90.00
_cell.angle_gamma   90.00
#
_symmetry.space_group_name_H-M   'P 1'
#
loop_
_entity.id
_entity.type
_entity.pdbx_description
1 polymer ?
#
loop_
_entity_poly.entity_id
_entity_poly.type
_entity_poly.pdbx_seq_one_letter_code
_entity_poly.pdbx_strand_id
1 'polypeptide(L)'
;MSIVTKGISMFILSLLILSLLIMVVLGFMLGFGHPLPWILIAILVLIPVIHDKIIARRFVKWKNSYSVGVESIDNDHKKLLCMLNQLQTASHYTTYDGVAEGILNDLVEYTEYHFFREEELMKECNYPGFDAHRKQHEAMISQVSTFIEEYRVDGT
;
A
#
# COMPACT_ATOMS: atom_id res chain seq x y z
N MET A 1 2.05 -13.28 1.67
CA MET A 1 0.62 -13.40 2.09
C MET A 1 -0.18 -13.99 0.93
N SER A 2 -0.46 -15.30 1.01
CA SER A 2 -0.85 -16.13 -0.14
C SER A 2 -2.25 -15.83 -0.70
N ILE A 3 -2.50 -16.27 -1.94
CA ILE A 3 -3.78 -16.18 -2.66
C ILE A 3 -4.95 -16.69 -1.81
N VAL A 4 -4.68 -17.75 -1.03
CA VAL A 4 -5.62 -18.37 -0.09
C VAL A 4 -6.05 -17.38 0.99
N THR A 5 -5.13 -16.61 1.57
CA THR A 5 -5.44 -15.69 2.68
C THR A 5 -6.34 -14.52 2.25
N LYS A 6 -6.19 -14.03 1.02
CA LYS A 6 -7.01 -12.91 0.48
C LYS A 6 -8.39 -13.35 0.01
N GLY A 7 -8.50 -14.50 -0.65
CA GLY A 7 -9.79 -15.11 -0.98
C GLY A 7 -10.62 -15.38 0.27
N ILE A 8 -9.96 -15.86 1.33
CA ILE A 8 -10.57 -16.05 2.65
C ILE A 8 -11.04 -14.71 3.24
N SER A 9 -10.25 -13.63 3.14
CA SER A 9 -10.66 -12.31 3.69
C SER A 9 -11.89 -11.72 3.00
N MET A 10 -12.00 -11.79 1.66
CA MET A 10 -13.18 -11.31 0.94
C MET A 10 -14.41 -12.20 1.17
N PHE A 11 -14.20 -13.51 1.30
CA PHE A 11 -15.25 -14.45 1.66
C PHE A 11 -15.76 -14.24 3.09
N ILE A 12 -14.88 -13.96 4.04
CA ILE A 12 -15.26 -13.61 5.43
C ILE A 12 -16.07 -12.31 5.45
N LEU A 13 -15.67 -11.30 4.68
CA LEU A 13 -16.39 -10.02 4.61
C LEU A 13 -17.80 -10.20 4.03
N SER A 14 -17.95 -10.99 2.96
CA SER A 14 -19.26 -11.26 2.36
C SER A 14 -20.16 -12.09 3.29
N LEU A 15 -19.61 -13.07 4.01
CA LEU A 15 -20.32 -13.81 5.05
C LEU A 15 -20.77 -12.91 6.20
N LEU A 16 -19.92 -11.97 6.64
CA LEU A 16 -20.24 -11.01 7.69
C LEU A 16 -21.40 -10.09 7.27
N ILE A 17 -21.37 -9.57 6.04
CA ILE A 17 -22.43 -8.73 5.48
C ILE A 17 -23.75 -9.53 5.39
N LEU A 18 -23.69 -10.78 4.91
CA LEU A 18 -24.86 -11.65 4.81
C LEU A 18 -25.46 -11.97 6.18
N SER A 19 -24.62 -12.29 7.17
CA SER A 19 -25.04 -12.52 8.55
C SER A 19 -25.70 -11.28 9.16
N LEU A 20 -25.12 -10.10 8.93
CA LEU A 20 -25.66 -8.83 9.43
C LEU A 20 -27.02 -8.51 8.81
N LEU A 21 -27.21 -8.78 7.50
CA LEU A 21 -28.50 -8.65 6.82
C LEU A 21 -29.58 -9.54 7.44
N ILE A 22 -29.25 -10.81 7.73
CA ILE A 22 -30.17 -11.74 8.40
C ILE A 22 -30.55 -11.21 9.79
N MET A 23 -29.57 -10.70 10.54
CA MET A 23 -29.81 -10.13 11.88
C MET A 23 -30.69 -8.88 11.84
N VAL A 24 -30.59 -8.04 10.81
CA VAL A 24 -31.50 -6.90 10.60
C VAL A 24 -32.94 -7.39 10.42
N VAL A 25 -33.15 -8.38 9.55
CA VAL A 25 -34.48 -8.94 9.26
C VAL A 25 -35.10 -9.57 10.52
N LEU A 26 -34.32 -10.37 11.25
CA LEU A 26 -34.76 -10.97 12.51
C LEU A 26 -35.03 -9.90 13.58
N GLY A 27 -34.22 -8.85 13.64
CA GLY A 27 -34.42 -7.76 14.57
C GLY A 27 -35.76 -7.03 14.38
N PHE A 28 -36.24 -6.90 13.14
CA PHE A 28 -37.57 -6.29 12.88
C PHE A 28 -38.73 -7.16 13.36
N MET A 29 -38.52 -8.46 13.62
CA MET A 29 -39.52 -9.31 14.29
C MET A 29 -39.76 -8.90 15.75
N LEU A 30 -38.84 -8.15 16.36
CA LEU A 30 -39.02 -7.54 17.69
C LEU A 30 -39.84 -6.24 17.65
N GLY A 31 -40.27 -5.79 16.47
CA GLY A 31 -41.07 -4.59 16.24
C GLY A 31 -40.27 -3.38 15.77
N PHE A 32 -40.92 -2.48 15.02
CA PHE A 32 -40.29 -1.31 14.40
C PHE A 32 -39.77 -0.25 15.38
N GLY A 33 -40.29 -0.25 16.62
CA GLY A 33 -39.81 0.63 17.70
C GLY A 33 -38.55 0.14 18.41
N HIS A 34 -38.08 -1.08 18.09
CA HIS A 34 -36.87 -1.62 18.69
C HIS A 34 -35.62 -0.95 18.08
N PRO A 35 -34.61 -0.52 18.85
CA PRO A 35 -33.46 0.20 18.33
C PRO A 35 -32.46 -0.70 17.57
N LEU A 36 -32.44 -2.01 17.84
CA LEU A 36 -31.44 -2.93 17.25
C LEU A 36 -31.41 -2.94 15.71
N PRO A 37 -32.52 -3.09 14.97
CA PRO A 37 -32.47 -3.14 13.51
C PRO A 37 -31.89 -1.87 12.89
N TRP A 38 -32.22 -0.71 13.46
CA TRP A 38 -31.72 0.59 13.01
C TRP A 38 -30.21 0.76 13.28
N ILE A 39 -29.70 0.29 14.42
CA ILE A 39 -28.26 0.26 14.72
C ILE A 39 -27.53 -0.68 13.74
N LEU A 40 -28.09 -1.86 13.48
CA LEU A 40 -27.50 -2.82 12.55
C LEU A 40 -27.47 -2.31 11.11
N ILE A 41 -28.51 -1.58 10.67
CA ILE A 41 -28.51 -0.89 9.37
C ILE A 41 -27.40 0.16 9.30
N ALA A 42 -27.23 0.96 10.36
CA ALA A 42 -26.15 1.95 10.41
C ALA A 42 -24.77 1.28 10.30
N ILE A 43 -24.55 0.16 10.99
CA ILE A 43 -23.31 -0.63 10.91
C ILE A 43 -23.12 -1.21 9.48
N LEU A 44 -24.18 -1.76 8.88
CA LEU A 44 -24.16 -2.33 7.53
C LEU A 44 -23.74 -1.29 6.48
N VAL A 45 -24.24 -0.06 6.59
CA VAL A 45 -23.89 1.05 5.69
C VAL A 45 -22.47 1.56 5.94
N LEU A 46 -21.98 1.50 7.18
CA LEU A 46 -20.62 1.93 7.55
C LEU A 46 -19.54 0.95 7.08
N ILE A 47 -19.81 -0.36 7.03
CA ILE A 47 -18.81 -1.39 6.70
C ILE A 47 -18.13 -1.16 5.33
N PRO A 48 -18.85 -0.95 4.21
CA PRO A 48 -18.22 -0.67 2.91
C PRO A 48 -17.37 0.60 2.93
N VAL A 49 -17.86 1.67 3.57
CA VAL A 49 -17.15 2.95 3.66
C VAL A 49 -15.85 2.81 4.45
N ILE A 50 -15.87 2.06 5.55
CA ILE A 50 -14.68 1.80 6.35
C ILE A 50 -13.69 0.92 5.58
N HIS A 51 -14.16 -0.13 4.92
CA HIS A 51 -13.34 -1.00 4.07
C HIS A 51 -12.63 -0.19 2.98
N ASP A 52 -13.37 0.62 2.22
CA ASP A 52 -12.82 1.43 1.13
C ASP A 52 -11.82 2.47 1.64
N LYS A 53 -12.10 3.09 2.80
CA LYS A 53 -11.19 4.05 3.41
C LYS A 53 -9.89 3.40 3.91
N ILE A 54 -9.96 2.16 4.41
CA ILE A 54 -8.79 1.38 4.80
C ILE A 54 -7.95 1.04 3.57
N ILE A 55 -8.58 0.63 2.46
CA ILE A 55 -7.87 0.35 1.20
C ILE A 55 -7.27 1.63 0.61
N ALA A 56 -7.99 2.74 0.60
CA ALA A 56 -7.52 4.03 0.09
C ALA A 56 -6.32 4.58 0.89
N ARG A 57 -6.25 4.33 2.22
CA ARG A 57 -5.10 4.70 3.06
C ARG A 57 -3.80 4.01 2.68
N ARG A 58 -3.86 2.92 1.92
CA ARG A 58 -2.67 2.20 1.50
C ARG A 58 -1.94 2.99 0.40
N PHE A 59 -2.66 3.72 -0.46
CA PHE A 59 -2.04 4.42 -1.59
C PHE A 59 -1.38 5.73 -1.17
N VAL A 60 -0.15 5.94 -1.60
CA VAL A 60 0.61 7.16 -1.30
C VAL A 60 0.42 8.16 -2.43
N LYS A 61 -0.17 9.32 -2.11
CA LYS A 61 -0.28 10.45 -3.04
C LYS A 61 0.88 11.41 -2.85
N TRP A 62 1.38 11.98 -3.94
CA TRP A 62 2.31 13.10 -3.88
C TRP A 62 1.69 14.26 -3.09
N LYS A 63 2.49 14.88 -2.22
CA LYS A 63 2.14 16.09 -1.49
C LYS A 63 3.21 17.12 -1.76
N ASN A 64 2.83 18.40 -1.88
CA ASN A 64 3.79 19.49 -2.10
C ASN A 64 4.86 19.57 -1.00
N SER A 65 4.57 19.07 0.21
CA SER A 65 5.53 18.96 1.31
C SER A 65 6.68 17.98 1.07
N TYR A 66 6.61 17.14 0.03
CA TYR A 66 7.69 16.22 -0.36
C TYR A 66 8.66 16.83 -1.38
N SER A 67 8.32 18.00 -1.92
CA SER A 67 9.16 18.69 -2.91
C SER A 67 10.46 19.15 -2.26
N VAL A 68 11.57 18.93 -2.96
CA VAL A 68 12.90 19.46 -2.58
C VAL A 68 13.27 20.72 -3.38
N GLY A 69 12.34 21.23 -4.20
CA GLY A 69 12.55 22.42 -5.03
C GLY A 69 13.36 22.17 -6.30
N VAL A 70 13.72 20.92 -6.59
CA VAL A 70 14.44 20.51 -7.81
C VAL A 70 13.49 19.64 -8.65
N GLU A 71 13.03 20.18 -9.78
CA GLU A 71 11.97 19.56 -10.59
C GLU A 71 12.31 18.12 -11.04
N SER A 72 13.57 17.88 -11.44
CA SER A 72 14.02 16.55 -11.87
C SER A 72 13.95 15.51 -10.74
N ILE A 73 14.33 15.90 -9.53
CA ILE A 73 14.28 15.05 -8.33
C ILE A 73 12.84 14.83 -7.87
N ASP A 74 12.01 15.88 -7.89
CA ASP A 74 10.59 15.76 -7.59
C ASP A 74 9.87 14.82 -8.55
N ASN A 75 10.25 14.83 -9.84
CA ASN A 75 9.70 13.93 -10.83
C ASN A 75 10.14 12.48 -10.61
N ASP A 76 11.37 12.25 -10.15
CA ASP A 76 11.82 10.91 -9.72
C ASP A 76 11.00 10.42 -8.53
N HIS A 77 10.81 11.25 -7.50
CA HIS A 77 10.00 10.88 -6.34
C HIS A 77 8.54 10.57 -6.72
N LYS A 78 7.92 11.36 -7.61
CA LYS A 78 6.57 11.07 -8.11
C LYS A 78 6.51 9.73 -8.84
N LYS A 79 7.54 9.40 -9.63
CA LYS A 79 7.63 8.12 -10.32
C LYS A 79 7.80 6.96 -9.33
N LEU A 80 8.67 7.09 -8.34
CA LEU A 80 8.82 6.10 -7.26
C LEU A 80 7.50 5.85 -6.52
N LEU A 81 6.75 6.91 -6.17
CA LEU A 81 5.42 6.77 -5.57
C LEU A 81 4.42 6.06 -6.50
N CYS A 82 4.49 6.32 -7.81
CA CYS A 82 3.65 5.65 -8.79
C CYS A 82 3.95 4.13 -8.80
N MET A 83 5.22 3.76 -8.88
CA MET A 83 5.68 2.36 -8.88
C MET A 83 5.33 1.65 -7.56
N LEU A 84 5.47 2.33 -6.42
CA LEU A 84 5.02 1.82 -5.12
C LEU A 84 3.51 1.54 -5.11
N ASN A 85 2.70 2.44 -5.66
CA ASN A 85 1.26 2.24 -5.78
C ASN A 85 0.91 1.09 -6.75
N GLN A 86 1.70 0.90 -7.82
CA GLN A 86 1.55 -0.24 -8.73
C GLN A 86 1.89 -1.56 -8.03
N LEU A 87 3.00 -1.62 -7.27
CA LEU A 87 3.38 -2.78 -6.48
C LEU A 87 2.28 -3.13 -5.47
N GLN A 88 1.76 -2.12 -4.80
CA GLN A 88 0.66 -2.32 -3.85
C GLN A 88 -0.61 -2.83 -4.54
N THR A 89 -0.93 -2.32 -5.73
CA THR A 89 -2.04 -2.82 -6.55
C THR A 89 -1.84 -4.29 -6.92
N ALA A 90 -0.67 -4.64 -7.45
CA ALA A 90 -0.32 -6.01 -7.81
C ALA A 90 -0.31 -6.95 -6.59
N SER A 91 0.09 -6.43 -5.43
CA SER A 91 -0.01 -7.17 -4.18
C SER A 91 -1.47 -7.38 -3.76
N HIS A 92 -2.42 -6.51 -4.12
CA HIS A 92 -3.80 -6.57 -3.67
C HIS A 92 -4.72 -7.42 -4.54
N TYR A 93 -4.58 -7.27 -5.86
CA TYR A 93 -5.39 -7.98 -6.82
C TYR A 93 -4.70 -9.28 -7.24
N THR A 94 -5.47 -10.30 -7.60
CA THR A 94 -4.93 -11.53 -8.21
C THR A 94 -4.34 -11.16 -9.58
N THR A 95 -3.08 -10.78 -9.61
CA THR A 95 -2.32 -10.65 -10.85
C THR A 95 -1.71 -11.99 -11.23
N TYR A 96 -1.37 -12.17 -12.50
CA TYR A 96 -0.61 -13.31 -12.97
C TYR A 96 0.68 -13.50 -12.14
N ASP A 97 1.10 -14.75 -11.94
CA ASP A 97 2.30 -15.09 -11.18
C ASP A 97 3.52 -14.31 -11.73
N GLY A 98 4.28 -13.66 -10.85
CA GLY A 98 5.48 -12.89 -11.20
C GLY A 98 5.26 -11.40 -11.52
N VAL A 99 4.03 -10.91 -11.67
CA VAL A 99 3.80 -9.46 -11.95
C VAL A 99 4.26 -8.58 -10.78
N ALA A 100 3.90 -8.95 -9.55
CA ALA A 100 4.31 -8.21 -8.36
C ALA A 100 5.84 -8.24 -8.17
N GLU A 101 6.48 -9.36 -8.51
CA GLU A 101 7.94 -9.49 -8.46
C GLU A 101 8.63 -8.63 -9.51
N GLY A 102 8.12 -8.59 -10.75
CA GLY A 102 8.62 -7.70 -11.79
C GLY A 102 8.55 -6.22 -11.37
N ILE A 103 7.40 -5.77 -10.85
CA ILE A 103 7.24 -4.39 -10.37
C ILE A 103 8.18 -4.11 -9.18
N LEU A 104 8.38 -5.08 -8.29
CA LEU A 104 9.32 -4.94 -7.17
C LEU A 104 10.75 -4.76 -7.67
N ASN A 105 11.20 -5.57 -8.63
CA ASN A 105 12.53 -5.45 -9.22
C ASN A 105 12.70 -4.08 -9.91
N ASP A 106 11.72 -3.65 -10.71
CA ASP A 106 11.73 -2.34 -11.37
C ASP A 106 11.81 -1.20 -10.35
N LEU A 107 11.07 -1.29 -9.24
CA LEU A 107 11.07 -0.28 -8.18
C LEU A 107 12.43 -0.18 -7.50
N VAL A 108 13.09 -1.30 -7.23
CA VAL A 108 14.44 -1.34 -6.63
C VAL A 108 15.45 -0.72 -7.59
N GLU A 109 15.47 -1.15 -8.85
CA GLU A 109 16.37 -0.63 -9.88
C GLU A 109 16.21 0.89 -10.05
N TYR A 110 14.95 1.38 -10.10
CA TYR A 110 14.70 2.81 -10.23
C TYR A 110 15.10 3.60 -8.98
N THR A 111 15.01 3.00 -7.79
CA THR A 111 15.44 3.61 -6.53
C THR A 111 16.96 3.78 -6.50
N GLU A 112 17.71 2.75 -6.90
CA GLU A 112 19.18 2.83 -7.01
C GLU A 112 19.62 3.88 -8.03
N TYR A 113 18.97 3.92 -9.20
CA TYR A 113 19.22 4.94 -10.22
C TYR A 113 18.93 6.36 -9.72
N HIS A 114 17.82 6.55 -9.00
CA HIS A 114 17.46 7.83 -8.41
C HIS A 114 18.50 8.30 -7.39
N PHE A 115 18.91 7.42 -6.46
CA PHE A 115 19.95 7.72 -5.47
C PHE A 115 21.29 8.08 -6.12
N PHE A 116 21.71 7.32 -7.14
CA PHE A 116 22.91 7.65 -7.90
C PHE A 116 22.85 9.07 -8.48
N ARG A 117 21.73 9.44 -9.11
CA ARG A 117 21.56 10.79 -9.68
C ARG A 117 21.55 11.90 -8.65
N GLU A 118 20.88 11.68 -7.52
CA GLU A 118 20.87 12.64 -6.42
C GLU A 118 22.27 12.82 -5.82
N GLU A 119 23.01 11.72 -5.65
CA GLU A 119 24.38 11.72 -5.18
C GLU A 119 25.34 12.46 -6.13
N GLU A 120 25.23 12.25 -7.44
CA GLU A 120 26.02 13.01 -8.42
C GLU A 120 25.71 14.51 -8.34
N LEU A 121 24.43 14.89 -8.26
CA LEU A 121 24.02 16.28 -8.10
C LEU A 121 24.59 16.89 -6.80
N MET A 122 24.50 16.15 -5.68
CA MET A 122 25.06 16.58 -4.40
C MET A 122 26.58 16.76 -4.45
N LYS A 123 27.31 15.88 -5.14
CA LYS A 123 28.77 16.02 -5.34
C LYS A 123 29.10 17.24 -6.19
N GLU A 124 28.42 17.42 -7.32
CA GLU A 124 28.65 18.54 -8.25
C GLU A 124 28.50 19.91 -7.56
N CYS A 125 27.55 20.03 -6.62
CA CYS A 125 27.33 21.26 -5.86
C CYS A 125 28.08 21.33 -4.51
N ASN A 126 28.95 20.37 -4.20
CA ASN A 126 29.66 20.27 -2.92
C ASN A 126 28.72 20.33 -1.70
N TYR A 127 27.61 19.59 -1.75
CA TYR A 127 26.62 19.56 -0.68
C TYR A 127 27.26 19.10 0.64
N PRO A 128 27.23 19.92 1.72
CA PRO A 128 27.92 19.60 2.97
C PRO A 128 27.45 18.31 3.65
N GLY A 129 26.21 17.87 3.38
CA GLY A 129 25.61 16.67 3.96
C GLY A 129 25.80 15.39 3.13
N PHE A 130 26.59 15.43 2.05
CA PHE A 130 26.70 14.33 1.08
C PHE A 130 27.00 12.97 1.74
N ASP A 131 28.05 12.87 2.55
CA ASP A 131 28.46 11.59 3.16
C ASP A 131 27.39 11.01 4.10
N ALA A 132 26.67 11.89 4.81
CA ALA A 132 25.60 11.47 5.70
C ALA A 132 24.38 10.99 4.91
N HIS A 133 24.03 11.68 3.81
CA HIS A 133 22.90 11.32 2.96
C HIS A 133 23.15 10.00 2.22
N ARG A 134 24.33 9.83 1.62
CA ARG A 134 24.73 8.57 0.96
C ARG A 134 24.65 7.37 1.90
N LYS A 135 25.05 7.51 3.17
CA LYS A 135 24.90 6.44 4.16
C LYS A 135 23.44 6.06 4.41
N GLN A 136 22.50 7.01 4.33
CA GLN A 136 21.07 6.72 4.44
C GLN A 136 20.58 5.91 3.23
N HIS A 137 21.05 6.25 2.01
CA HIS A 137 20.76 5.47 0.81
C HIS A 137 21.29 4.04 0.91
N GLU A 138 22.56 3.87 1.27
CA GLU A 138 23.20 2.55 1.45
C GLU A 138 22.45 1.71 2.50
N ALA A 139 22.06 2.32 3.62
CA ALA A 139 21.28 1.64 4.66
C ALA A 139 19.89 1.23 4.17
N MET A 140 19.21 2.07 3.38
CA MET A 140 17.90 1.76 2.82
C MET A 140 17.97 0.61 1.81
N ILE A 141 18.93 0.63 0.88
CA ILE A 141 19.13 -0.44 -0.10
C ILE A 141 19.45 -1.78 0.59
N SER A 142 20.28 -1.74 1.65
CA SER A 142 20.56 -2.93 2.45
C SER A 142 19.29 -3.49 3.10
N GLN A 143 18.43 -2.65 3.69
CA GLN A 143 17.18 -3.09 4.30
C GLN A 143 16.23 -3.69 3.26
N VAL A 144 16.07 -3.03 2.11
CA VAL A 144 15.21 -3.50 1.02
C VAL A 144 15.70 -4.86 0.50
N SER A 145 17.01 -5.02 0.30
CA SER A 145 17.60 -6.30 -0.11
C SER A 145 17.29 -7.44 0.86
N THR A 146 17.39 -7.18 2.17
CA THR A 146 17.00 -8.17 3.20
C THR A 146 15.53 -8.56 3.10
N PHE A 147 14.62 -7.58 2.96
CA PHE A 147 13.20 -7.86 2.82
C PHE A 147 12.85 -8.64 1.56
N ILE A 148 13.56 -8.38 0.44
CA ILE A 148 13.35 -9.11 -0.81
C ILE A 148 13.77 -10.56 -0.67
N GLU A 149 14.90 -10.83 -0.01
CA GLU A 149 15.36 -12.19 0.24
C GLU A 149 14.36 -12.97 1.11
N GLU A 150 13.90 -12.37 2.21
CA GLU A 150 12.85 -12.94 3.06
C GLU A 150 11.56 -13.21 2.27
N TYR A 151 11.13 -12.25 1.44
CA TYR A 151 9.94 -12.40 0.60
C TYR A 151 10.04 -13.55 -0.40
N ARG A 152 11.23 -13.76 -0.99
CA ARG A 152 11.48 -14.84 -1.95
C ARG A 152 11.54 -16.21 -1.26
N VAL A 153 12.09 -16.28 -0.05
CA VAL A 153 12.14 -17.52 0.75
C VAL A 153 10.75 -17.93 1.27
N ASP A 154 9.94 -16.97 1.75
CA ASP A 154 8.56 -17.24 2.20
C ASP A 154 7.57 -17.49 1.04
N GLY A 155 7.98 -17.16 -0.19
CA GLY A 155 7.20 -17.33 -1.41
C GLY A 155 7.30 -18.73 -2.05
N THR A 156 8.21 -19.58 -1.58
CA THR A 156 8.36 -21.01 -1.96
C THR A 156 7.72 -21.94 -0.95
#